data_AF-A0A939IJ68-F1
#
_entry.id   AF-A0A939IJ68-F1
#
_cell.length_a   1.000
_cell.length_b   1.000
_cell.length_c   1.000
_cell.angle_alpha   90.00
_cell.angle_beta   90.00
_cell.angle_gamma   90.00
#
_symmetry.space_group_name_H-M   'P 1'
#
loop_
_entity.id
_entity.type
_entity.pdbx_description
1 polymer ?
#
loop_
_entity_poly.entity_id
_entity_poly.type
_entity_poly.pdbx_seq_one_letter_code
_entity_poly.pdbx_strand_id
1 'polypeptide(L)' 'MLIDFDNVNLSSYYYKNPDLRVYYLSLAEPIRNRLDESGVEISTLGELKLSVDRIING' A
#
# COMPACT_ATOMS: atom_id res chain seq x y z
N MET A 1 -1.86 25.93 -10.22
CA MET A 1 -2.65 24.69 -10.07
C MET A 1 -1.78 23.77 -9.26
N LEU A 2 -2.04 23.69 -7.96
CA LEU A 2 -1.30 22.84 -7.04
C LEU A 2 -1.55 21.40 -7.48
N ILE A 3 -0.48 20.66 -7.72
CA ILE A 3 -0.58 19.21 -7.88
C ILE A 3 -1.05 18.72 -6.51
N ASP A 4 -2.29 18.26 -6.44
CA ASP A 4 -2.87 17.64 -5.25
C ASP A 4 -2.10 16.35 -4.95
N PHE A 5 -1.02 16.47 -4.16
CA PHE A 5 -0.37 15.33 -3.49
C PHE A 5 -1.26 14.74 -2.37
N ASP A 6 -2.45 15.31 -2.14
CA ASP A 6 -3.42 14.91 -1.11
C ASP A 6 -4.34 13.75 -1.52
N ASN A 7 -4.15 13.13 -2.69
CA ASN A 7 -4.88 11.92 -3.07
C ASN A 7 -4.10 10.63 -2.80
N VAL A 8 -3.06 10.67 -1.96
CA VAL A 8 -2.73 9.47 -1.18
C VAL A 8 -3.94 9.27 -0.30
N ASN A 9 -4.70 8.22 -0.57
CA ASN A 9 -5.87 7.86 0.20
C ASN A 9 -5.41 7.54 1.64
N LEU A 10 -5.21 8.58 2.46
CA LEU A 10 -4.71 8.53 3.84
C LEU A 10 -5.74 7.91 4.80
N SER A 11 -6.94 7.61 4.28
CA SER A 11 -7.87 6.67 4.89
C SER A 11 -7.37 5.21 4.83
N SER A 12 -6.26 4.97 4.12
CA SER A 12 -5.54 3.71 3.95
C SER A 12 -5.48 2.93 5.24
N TYR A 13 -6.13 1.77 5.22
CA TYR A 13 -6.18 0.71 6.21
C TYR A 13 -4.83 0.46 6.93
N TYR A 14 -3.72 0.74 6.25
CA TYR A 14 -2.36 0.67 6.78
C TYR A 14 -2.08 1.65 7.94
N TYR A 15 -2.62 2.88 7.96
CA TYR A 15 -2.21 3.89 8.95
C TYR A 15 -2.65 3.56 10.39
N LYS A 16 -3.70 2.76 10.54
CA LYS A 16 -4.20 2.27 11.83
C LYS A 16 -3.35 1.13 12.41
N ASN A 17 -2.51 0.49 11.59
CA ASN A 17 -1.65 -0.62 11.97
C ASN A 17 -0.17 -0.25 11.71
N PRO A 18 0.61 0.04 12.76
CA PRO A 18 1.98 0.53 12.59
C PRO A 18 2.84 -0.44 11.74
N ASP A 19 2.69 -1.75 11.93
CA ASP A 19 3.45 -2.76 11.18
C ASP A 19 3.13 -2.75 9.68
N LEU A 20 1.85 -2.57 9.32
CA LEU A 20 1.42 -2.46 7.93
C LEU A 20 1.99 -1.21 7.29
N ARG A 21 1.88 -0.08 8.00
CA ARG A 21 2.38 1.22 7.53
C ARG A 21 3.88 1.18 7.28
N VAL A 22 4.65 0.65 8.23
CA VAL A 22 6.11 0.56 8.13
C VAL A 22 6.50 -0.27 6.91
N TYR A 23 5.88 -1.44 6.74
CA TYR A 23 6.18 -2.29 5.59
C TYR A 23 5.77 -1.63 4.28
N TYR A 24 4.54 -1.10 4.17
CA TYR A 24 4.06 -0.43 2.97
C TYR A 24 4.96 0.74 2.54
N LEU A 25 5.38 1.60 3.49
CA LEU A 25 6.28 2.72 3.21
C LEU A 25 7.70 2.28 2.81
N SER A 26 8.13 1.08 3.21
CA SER A 26 9.42 0.51 2.81
C SER A 26 9.46 0.00 1.36
N LEU A 27 8.30 -0.18 0.71
CA LEU A 27 8.21 -0.68 -0.65
C LEU A 27 8.65 0.38 -1.68
N ALA A 28 8.94 -0.04 -2.91
CA ALA A 28 9.15 0.89 -4.01
C ALA A 28 7.83 1.56 -4.43
N GLU A 29 7.89 2.81 -4.91
CA GLU A 29 6.72 3.56 -5.37
C GLU A 29 5.86 2.81 -6.40
N PRO A 30 6.42 2.14 -7.43
CA PRO A 30 5.61 1.39 -8.39
C PRO A 30 4.80 0.25 -7.75
N ILE A 31 5.32 -0.36 -6.68
CA ILE A 31 4.63 -1.44 -5.96
C ILE A 31 3.47 -0.86 -5.14
N ARG A 32 3.70 0.26 -4.45
CA ARG A 32 2.66 0.97 -3.70
C ARG A 32 1.52 1.41 -4.60
N ASN A 33 1.83 1.98 -5.77
CA ASN A 33 0.82 2.39 -6.74
C ASN A 33 -0.03 1.19 -7.19
N ARG A 34 0.60 0.04 -7.51
CA ARG A 34 -0.14 -1.18 -7.87
C ARG A 34 -1.00 -1.74 -6.73
N LEU A 35 -0.56 -1.62 -5.47
CA LEU A 35 -1.36 -2.00 -4.30
C LEU A 35 -2.58 -1.09 -4.14
N ASP A 36 -2.40 0.21 -4.32
CA ASP A 36 -3.48 1.19 -4.20
C ASP A 36 -4.50 1.02 -5.34
N GLU A 37 -4.01 0.78 -6.56
CA GLU A 37 -4.82 0.47 -7.75
C GLU A 37 -5.59 -0.85 -7.61
N SER A 38 -5.08 -1.82 -6.85
CA SER A 38 -5.74 -3.12 -6.70
C SER A 38 -7.02 -3.03 -5.87
N GLY A 39 -7.20 -1.97 -5.07
CA GLY A 39 -8.37 -1.76 -4.22
C GLY A 39 -8.63 -2.88 -3.20
N VAL A 40 -7.61 -3.70 -2.91
CA VAL A 40 -7.72 -4.84 -1.98
C VAL A 40 -7.66 -4.30 -0.56
N GLU A 41 -8.63 -4.65 0.27
CA GLU A 41 -8.55 -4.37 1.70
C GLU A 41 -7.55 -5.32 2.35
N ILE A 42 -6.48 -4.75 2.91
CA ILE A 42 -5.42 -5.49 3.58
C ILE A 42 -5.47 -5.19 5.07
N SER A 43 -5.76 -6.22 5.86
CA SER A 43 -5.95 -6.10 7.30
C SER A 43 -4.76 -6.62 8.11
N THR A 44 -3.89 -7.43 7.49
CA THR A 44 -2.75 -8.08 8.16
C THR A 44 -1.45 -7.98 7.36
N LEU A 45 -0.31 -8.03 8.06
CA LEU A 45 1.00 -7.96 7.42
C LEU A 45 1.26 -9.15 6.49
N GLY A 46 0.68 -10.31 6.81
CA GLY A 46 0.75 -11.50 5.95
C GLY A 46 0.09 -11.27 4.59
N GLU A 47 -1.12 -10.71 4.59
CA GLU A 47 -1.84 -10.35 3.36
C GLU A 47 -1.06 -9.31 2.55
N LEU A 48 -0.49 -8.30 3.21
CA LEU A 48 0.32 -7.28 2.52
C LEU A 48 1.53 -7.89 1.81
N LYS A 49 2.25 -8.78 2.49
CA LYS A 49 3.41 -9.47 1.92
C LYS A 49 3.02 -10.35 0.73
N LEU A 50 1.91 -11.07 0.82
CA LEU A 50 1.40 -11.90 -0.27
C LEU A 50 0.98 -11.07 -1.48
N SER A 51 0.30 -9.93 -1.27
CA SER A 51 -0.08 -9.03 -2.35
C SER A 51 1.15 -8.43 -3.04
N VAL A 52 2.17 -8.04 -2.27
CA VAL A 52 3.45 -7.57 -2.81
C VAL A 52 4.15 -8.65 -3.61
N ASP A 53 4.22 -9.88 -3.08
CA ASP A 53 4.85 -11.01 -3.77
C ASP A 53 4.19 -11.28 -5.12
N ARG A 54 2.85 -11.26 -5.18
CA ARG A 54 2.09 -11.39 -6.43
C ARG A 54 2.37 -10.25 -7.42
N ILE A 55 2.62 -9.03 -6.94
CA ILE A 55 2.96 -7.89 -7.81
C ILE A 55 4.37 -8.03 -8.41
N ILE A 56 5.30 -8.62 -7.64
CA ILE A 56 6.70 -8.77 -8.04
C ILE A 56 6.90 -10.01 -8.92
N ASN A 57 6.28 -11.13 -8.56
CA ASN A 57 6.52 -12.44 -9.16
C ASN A 57 5.37 -12.94 -10.06
N GLY A 58 4.24 -12.24 -10.08
CA GLY A 58 3.07 -12.56 -10.90
C GLY A 58 2.97 -11.78 -12.20
#